data_AF-A0A182SJZ0-F1
#
_entry.id   AF-A0A182SJZ0-F1
#
_cell.length_a   1.000
_cell.length_b   1.000
_cell.length_c   1.000
_cell.angle_alpha   90.00
_cell.angle_beta   90.00
_cell.angle_gamma   90.00
#
_symmetry.space_group_name_H-M   'P 1'
#
loop_
_entity.id
_entity.type
_entity.pdbx_description
1 polymer ?
#
loop_
_entity_poly.entity_id
_entity_poly.type
_entity_poly.pdbx_seq_one_letter_code
_entity_poly.pdbx_strand_id
1 'polypeptide(L)'
;LLYILFYQIGLGPIPYFIGSELFEVGPRPAAMALGSLASWGCNFIVAMLFTTLQSAWGAFVFLPFACTCVALTVLLKIYLPETRGKHISQIVPLVAKGFSSKPLVP
;
A
#
# COMPACT_ATOMS: atom_id res chain seq x y z
N LEU A 1 -8.96 16.04 -11.67
CA LEU A 1 -10.02 15.96 -10.61
C LEU A 1 -10.35 14.52 -10.25
N LEU A 2 -10.78 13.66 -11.20
CA LEU A 2 -11.11 12.25 -10.93
C LEU A 2 -9.99 11.47 -10.23
N TYR A 3 -8.74 11.60 -10.71
CA TYR A 3 -7.57 10.98 -10.06
C TYR A 3 -7.47 11.31 -8.56
N ILE A 4 -7.59 12.61 -8.21
CA ILE A 4 -7.47 13.08 -6.83
C ILE A 4 -8.61 12.51 -5.98
N LEU A 5 -9.84 12.47 -6.50
CA LEU A 5 -11.00 11.91 -5.79
C LEU A 5 -10.79 10.43 -5.46
N PHE A 6 -10.43 9.61 -6.44
CA PHE A 6 -10.22 8.18 -6.22
C PHE A 6 -9.02 7.90 -5.31
N TYR A 7 -7.94 8.68 -5.44
CA TYR A 7 -6.78 8.57 -4.56
C TYR A 7 -7.18 8.86 -3.11
N GLN A 8 -7.90 9.95 -2.85
CA GLN A 8 -8.28 10.36 -1.49
C GLN A 8 -9.30 9.43 -0.81
N ILE A 9 -10.12 8.69 -1.55
CA ILE A 9 -11.08 7.74 -0.97
C ILE A 9 -10.39 6.47 -0.46
N GLY A 10 -9.31 6.05 -1.12
CA GLY A 10 -8.64 4.77 -0.83
C GLY A 10 -7.18 4.94 -0.43
N LEU A 11 -6.31 5.01 -1.43
CA LEU A 11 -4.86 4.94 -1.26
C LEU A 11 -4.26 6.12 -0.48
N GLY A 12 -4.96 7.25 -0.41
CA GLY A 12 -4.55 8.42 0.36
C GLY A 12 -4.51 8.13 1.86
N PRO A 13 -5.64 7.82 2.50
CA PRO A 13 -5.68 7.61 3.95
C PRO A 13 -5.34 6.18 4.40
N ILE A 14 -5.76 5.14 3.67
CA ILE A 14 -5.72 3.74 4.14
C ILE A 14 -4.32 3.28 4.59
N PRO A 15 -3.24 3.47 3.81
CA PRO A 15 -1.91 2.99 4.19
C PRO A 15 -1.38 3.57 5.51
N TYR A 16 -1.83 4.77 5.89
CA TYR A 16 -1.36 5.44 7.10
C TYR A 16 -2.01 4.92 8.39
N PHE A 17 -3.23 4.37 8.31
CA PHE A 17 -3.92 3.85 9.50
C PHE A 17 -4.02 2.33 9.55
N ILE A 18 -3.97 1.63 8.42
CA ILE A 18 -4.16 0.17 8.34
C ILE A 18 -3.16 -0.61 9.22
N GLY A 19 -1.95 -0.09 9.43
CA GLY A 19 -0.99 -0.73 10.33
C GLY A 19 -1.46 -0.81 11.78
N SER A 20 -2.33 0.09 12.23
CA SER A 20 -2.94 0.01 13.57
C SER A 20 -3.94 -1.15 13.70
N GLU A 21 -4.51 -1.59 12.59
CA GLU A 21 -5.49 -2.70 12.51
C GLU A 21 -4.80 -4.04 12.25
N LEU A 22 -3.63 -4.03 11.59
CA LEU A 22 -2.85 -5.22 11.25
C LEU A 22 -1.87 -5.66 12.35
N PHE A 23 -1.33 -4.71 13.13
CA PHE A 23 -0.27 -4.99 14.09
C PHE A 23 -0.71 -4.79 15.54
N GLU A 24 -0.27 -5.71 16.40
CA GLU A 24 -0.34 -5.54 17.85
C GLU A 24 0.46 -4.31 18.31
N VAL A 25 0.14 -3.81 19.52
CA VAL A 25 0.71 -2.57 20.06
C VAL A 25 2.24 -2.61 20.13
N GLY A 26 2.84 -3.76 20.42
CA GLY A 26 4.29 -3.95 20.49
C GLY A 26 5.02 -3.66 19.17
N PRO A 27 4.78 -4.43 18.09
CA PRO A 27 5.47 -4.24 16.81
C PRO A 27 4.99 -3.02 16.00
N ARG A 28 3.84 -2.45 16.32
CA ARG A 28 3.20 -1.37 15.54
C ARG A 28 4.08 -0.14 15.28
N PRO A 29 4.79 0.45 16.26
CA PRO A 29 5.63 1.63 16.01
C PRO A 29 6.73 1.36 14.99
N ALA A 30 7.39 0.19 15.08
CA ALA A 30 8.41 -0.22 14.12
C ALA A 30 7.79 -0.42 12.73
N ALA A 31 6.68 -1.16 12.61
CA ALA A 31 6.01 -1.37 11.32
C ALA A 31 5.60 -0.04 10.65
N MET A 32 5.08 0.92 11.41
CA MET A 32 4.67 2.23 10.90
C MET A 32 5.86 3.11 10.50
N ALA A 33 6.98 3.04 11.24
CA ALA A 33 8.22 3.74 10.87
C ALA A 33 8.79 3.20 9.55
N LEU A 34 8.81 1.86 9.38
CA LEU A 34 9.26 1.21 8.16
C LEU A 34 8.35 1.55 6.97
N GLY A 35 7.04 1.56 7.17
CA GLY A 35 6.07 2.01 6.15
C GLY A 35 6.27 3.48 5.77
N SER A 36 6.54 4.35 6.74
CA SER A 36 6.82 5.77 6.50
C SER A 36 8.11 5.95 5.72
N LEU A 37 9.17 5.22 6.09
CA LEU A 37 10.45 5.24 5.37
C LEU A 37 10.26 4.80 3.91
N ALA A 38 9.50 3.73 3.67
CA ALA A 38 9.18 3.27 2.32
C ALA A 38 8.40 4.33 1.53
N SER A 39 7.38 4.94 2.13
CA SER A 39 6.59 6.01 1.49
C SER A 39 7.44 7.20 1.07
N TRP A 40 8.26 7.72 1.99
CA TRP A 40 9.13 8.87 1.71
C TRP A 40 10.28 8.52 0.76
N GLY A 41 10.85 7.32 0.88
CA GLY A 41 11.87 6.82 -0.03
C GLY A 41 11.34 6.70 -1.47
N CYS A 42 10.16 6.08 -1.66
CA CYS A 42 9.52 6.00 -2.96
C CYS A 42 9.17 7.40 -3.51
N ASN A 43 8.68 8.31 -2.68
CA ASN A 43 8.40 9.68 -3.08
C ASN A 43 9.65 10.38 -3.61
N PHE A 44 10.78 10.27 -2.91
CA PHE A 44 12.06 10.84 -3.32
C PHE A 44 12.53 10.26 -4.66
N ILE A 45 12.48 8.93 -4.82
CA ILE A 45 12.86 8.25 -6.07
C ILE A 45 12.01 8.74 -7.24
N VAL A 46 10.68 8.79 -7.05
CA VAL A 46 9.77 9.27 -8.08
C VAL A 46 10.05 10.73 -8.43
N ALA A 47 10.24 11.60 -7.43
CA ALA A 47 10.51 13.02 -7.65
C ALA A 47 11.80 13.24 -8.46
N MET A 48 12.85 12.45 -8.22
CA MET A 48 14.12 12.54 -8.94
C MET A 48 14.03 11.99 -10.36
N LEU A 49 13.30 10.89 -10.58
CA LEU A 49 13.27 10.19 -11.86
C LEU A 49 12.16 10.68 -12.80
N PHE A 50 11.10 11.27 -12.28
CA PHE A 50 9.90 11.59 -13.07
C PHE A 50 10.18 12.54 -14.22
N THR A 51 10.92 13.63 -14.00
CA THR A 51 11.27 14.60 -15.06
C THR A 51 12.15 13.97 -16.14
N THR A 52 13.09 13.12 -15.77
CA THR A 52 13.93 12.37 -16.72
C THR A 52 13.11 11.41 -17.56
N LEU A 53 12.26 10.58 -16.93
CA LEU A 53 11.40 9.64 -17.67
C LEU A 53 10.36 10.37 -18.53
N GLN A 54 9.78 11.47 -18.04
CA GLN A 54 8.82 12.26 -18.80
C GLN A 54 9.47 12.84 -20.06
N SER A 55 10.73 13.29 -19.96
CA SER A 55 11.46 13.82 -21.11
C SER A 55 11.75 12.75 -22.16
N ALA A 56 12.00 11.51 -21.73
CA ALA A 56 12.30 10.39 -22.63
C ALA A 56 11.04 9.75 -23.25
N TRP A 57 9.97 9.59 -22.46
CA TRP A 57 8.80 8.78 -22.82
C TRP A 57 7.52 9.61 -23.05
N GLY A 58 7.56 10.92 -22.79
CA GLY A 58 6.38 11.78 -22.90
C GLY A 58 5.22 11.27 -22.05
N ALA A 59 4.03 11.18 -22.64
CA ALA A 59 2.83 10.69 -21.96
C ALA A 59 2.92 9.22 -21.48
N PHE A 60 3.82 8.41 -22.05
CA PHE A 60 3.99 7.02 -21.63
C PHE A 60 4.64 6.87 -20.24
N VAL A 61 5.15 7.98 -19.66
CA VAL A 61 5.66 8.00 -18.27
C VAL A 61 4.63 7.56 -17.23
N PHE A 62 3.34 7.60 -17.55
CA PHE A 62 2.27 7.14 -16.68
C PHE A 62 2.08 5.61 -16.64
N LEU A 63 2.60 4.87 -17.63
CA LEU A 63 2.44 3.41 -17.71
C LEU A 63 3.05 2.67 -16.50
N PRO A 64 4.28 2.96 -16.04
CA PRO A 64 4.83 2.34 -14.83
C PRO A 64 3.95 2.54 -13.59
N PHE A 65 3.33 3.72 -13.43
CA PHE A 65 2.40 3.99 -12.33
C PHE A 65 1.13 3.15 -12.46
N ALA A 66 0.57 3.04 -13.67
CA ALA A 66 -0.58 2.18 -13.94
C ALA A 66 -0.28 0.70 -13.62
N CYS A 67 0.86 0.19 -14.06
CA CYS A 67 1.31 -1.17 -13.74
C CYS A 67 1.43 -1.40 -12.22
N THR A 68 2.00 -0.42 -11.51
CA THR A 68 2.12 -0.47 -10.04
C THR A 68 0.75 -0.49 -9.36
N CYS A 69 -0.22 0.31 -9.84
CA CYS A 69 -1.59 0.29 -9.32
C CYS A 69 -2.27 -1.08 -9.51
N VAL A 70 -2.10 -1.71 -10.68
CA VAL A 70 -2.65 -3.05 -10.95
C VAL A 70 -1.98 -4.09 -10.05
N ALA A 71 -0.66 -4.06 -9.94
CA ALA A 71 0.10 -4.98 -9.07
C ALA A 71 -0.34 -4.83 -7.60
N LEU A 72 -0.45 -3.59 -7.10
CA LEU A 72 -0.96 -3.31 -5.76
C LEU A 72 -2.37 -3.85 -5.57
N THR A 73 -3.27 -3.64 -6.54
CA THR A 73 -4.64 -4.16 -6.47
C THR A 73 -4.67 -5.68 -6.33
N VAL A 74 -3.84 -6.39 -7.10
CA VAL A 74 -3.72 -7.85 -7.00
C VAL A 74 -3.15 -8.28 -5.65
N LEU A 75 -2.09 -7.61 -5.18
CA LEU A 75 -1.49 -7.90 -3.88
C LEU A 75 -2.48 -7.69 -2.72
N LEU A 76 -3.21 -6.58 -2.72
CA LEU A 76 -4.23 -6.29 -1.71
C LEU A 76 -5.33 -7.35 -1.71
N LYS A 77 -5.80 -7.77 -2.89
CA LYS A 77 -6.82 -8.83 -2.99
C LYS A 77 -6.36 -10.18 -2.42
N ILE A 78 -5.08 -10.52 -2.55
CA ILE A 78 -4.57 -11.84 -2.13
C ILE A 78 -4.16 -11.82 -0.66
N TYR A 79 -3.52 -10.74 -0.21
CA TYR A 79 -2.77 -10.72 1.05
C TYR A 79 -3.36 -9.82 2.14
N LEU A 80 -4.32 -8.94 1.84
CA LEU A 80 -4.91 -8.05 2.84
C LEU A 80 -6.29 -8.59 3.28
N PRO A 81 -6.47 -9.06 4.53
CA PRO A 81 -7.79 -9.40 5.04
C PRO A 81 -8.67 -8.15 5.17
N GLU A 82 -9.98 -8.33 5.11
CA GLU A 82 -10.93 -7.31 5.57
C GLU A 82 -10.78 -7.11 7.09
N THR A 83 -10.43 -5.89 7.49
CA THR A 83 -10.18 -5.46 8.87
C THR A 83 -11.37 -4.75 9.51
N ARG A 84 -12.34 -4.29 8.70
CA ARG A 84 -13.49 -3.51 9.18
C ARG A 84 -14.31 -4.28 10.21
N GLY A 85 -14.43 -3.69 11.40
CA GLY A 85 -15.25 -4.23 12.48
C GLY A 85 -14.70 -5.50 13.14
N LYS A 86 -13.44 -5.87 12.87
CA LYS A 86 -12.77 -7.02 13.49
C LYS A 86 -11.82 -6.60 14.58
N HIS A 87 -11.63 -7.47 15.57
CA HIS A 87 -10.64 -7.24 16.62
C HIS A 87 -9.25 -7.64 16.12
N ILE A 88 -8.20 -6.95 16.59
CA ILE A 88 -6.80 -7.17 16.16
C ILE A 88 -6.38 -8.63 16.37
N SER A 89 -6.84 -9.26 17.46
CA SER A 89 -6.56 -10.69 17.74
C SER A 89 -7.08 -11.65 16.67
N GLN A 90 -8.08 -11.26 15.88
CA GLN A 90 -8.60 -12.03 14.75
C GLN A 90 -7.80 -11.79 13.46
N ILE A 91 -7.18 -10.61 13.32
CA ILE A 91 -6.45 -10.19 12.11
C ILE A 91 -5.00 -10.68 12.13
N VAL A 92 -4.32 -10.57 13.26
CA VAL A 92 -2.89 -10.91 13.38
C VAL A 92 -2.57 -12.34 12.90
N PRO A 93 -3.35 -13.38 13.25
CA PRO A 93 -3.12 -14.74 12.74
C PRO A 93 -3.28 -14.87 11.22
N LEU A 94 -4.14 -14.04 10.61
CA LEU A 94 -4.41 -14.05 9.17
C LEU A 94 -3.29 -13.42 8.35
N VAL A 95 -2.40 -12.63 8.96
CA VAL A 95 -1.25 -11.99 8.28
C VAL A 95 0.11 -12.51 8.77
N ALA A 96 0.12 -13.38 9.78
CA ALA A 96 1.33 -13.88 10.43
C ALA A 96 2.30 -14.63 9.50
N LYS A 97 1.81 -15.21 8.39
CA LYS A 97 2.65 -15.97 7.44
C LYS A 97 3.11 -15.13 6.24
N GLY A 98 2.97 -13.80 6.28
CA GLY A 98 3.37 -12.89 5.19
C GLY A 98 2.72 -13.29 3.86
N PHE A 99 3.53 -13.46 2.80
CA PHE A 99 3.08 -13.89 1.47
C PHE A 99 2.62 -15.36 1.37
N SER A 100 2.71 -16.15 2.45
CA SER A 100 2.04 -17.46 2.51
C SER A 100 0.63 -17.36 3.10
N SER A 101 0.27 -16.21 3.67
CA SER A 101 -1.07 -15.96 4.15
C SER A 101 -1.99 -15.76 2.96
N LYS A 102 -3.09 -16.52 2.90
CA LYS A 102 -4.16 -16.32 1.91
C LYS A 102 -5.45 -15.89 2.63
N PRO A 103 -5.48 -14.70 3.24
CA PRO A 103 -6.58 -14.23 4.08
C PRO A 103 -7.91 -14.04 3.32
N LEU A 104 -7.86 -13.98 1.99
CA LEU A 104 -9.02 -13.88 1.12
C LEU A 104 -8.98 -14.99 0.07
N VAL A 105 -9.25 -16.22 0.51
CA VAL A 105 -9.80 -17.23 -0.39
C VAL A 105 -10.97 -17.86 0.38
N PRO A 106 -12.21 -17.80 -0.13
CA PRO A 106 -13.26 -18.70 0.31
C PRO A 106 -12.82 -20.16 0.19
#